data_AF-A0AAU9JDV7-F1
#
_entry.id   AF-A0AAU9JDV7-F1
#
_cell.length_a   1.000
_cell.length_b   1.000
_cell.length_c   1.000
_cell.angle_alpha   90.00
_cell.angle_beta   90.00
_cell.angle_gamma   90.00
#
_symmetry.space_group_name_H-M   'P 1'
#
loop_
_entity.id
_entity.type
_entity.pdbx_description
1 polymer ?
#
loop_
_entity_poly.entity_id
_entity_poly.type
_entity_poly.pdbx_seq_one_letter_code
_entity_poly.pdbx_strand_id
1 'polypeptide(L)'
;MEDTKTQVLTPSSPSFKKLFSKKPPRSSNLNAHCHICNLQFSSIHKGFECSVCKKGVCKEHILVRTAMTLLPICDDCERSRIKKEIARELAPQYKSLKGDMNWMLKEKEKIKTEITGKYEIISRLEIQMKNNEKTYAQRLENFEKKIEEENEREKTVQNVIESLKNALTESQNSEEQMKRKNEIKAEEIKTHIEEIKEMKESEEKFLNNIDEINKNLRNTIPATKIKSIACSKCYEALKETFKEKYMDALRNEGRESLLASFILKASVKPTEGTKRARIESITRETCKQCLLM
;
A
#
# COMPACT_ATOMS: atom_id res chain seq x y z
N MET A 1 3.48 14.91 74.11
CA MET A 1 3.88 14.47 75.46
C MET A 1 4.87 15.49 75.98
N GLU A 2 4.36 16.56 76.59
CA GLU A 2 5.20 17.50 77.34
C GLU A 2 4.42 17.88 78.60
N ASP A 3 4.80 17.21 79.69
CA ASP A 3 4.22 17.34 81.03
C ASP A 3 4.72 18.62 81.69
N THR A 4 3.83 19.59 81.91
CA THR A 4 4.15 20.78 82.72
C THR A 4 3.58 20.61 84.13
N LYS A 5 4.44 20.15 85.04
CA LYS A 5 4.20 20.07 86.49
C LYS A 5 3.85 21.43 87.07
N THR A 6 2.64 21.56 87.62
CA THR A 6 2.22 22.73 88.39
C THR A 6 2.62 22.53 89.85
N GLN A 7 3.54 23.35 90.36
CA GLN A 7 3.92 23.42 91.77
C GLN A 7 2.82 24.13 92.58
N VAL A 8 2.28 23.44 93.58
CA VAL A 8 1.38 24.01 94.60
C VAL A 8 2.24 24.52 95.75
N LEU A 9 2.36 25.85 95.87
CA LEU A 9 2.93 26.52 97.03
C LEU A 9 1.80 26.81 98.03
N THR A 10 1.81 26.11 99.16
CA THR A 10 1.06 26.46 100.36
C THR A 10 1.79 27.60 101.10
N PRO A 11 1.08 28.65 101.56
CA PRO A 11 1.62 29.54 102.57
C PRO A 11 1.11 29.17 103.95
N SER A 12 2.07 29.06 104.85
CA SER A 12 1.97 28.85 106.28
C SER A 12 1.66 30.15 107.04
N SER A 13 0.96 29.97 108.17
CA SER A 13 0.98 30.81 109.40
C SER A 13 0.15 32.12 109.39
N PRO A 14 -0.17 32.79 110.54
CA PRO A 14 0.10 32.51 111.96
C PRO A 14 -1.11 32.71 112.93
N SER A 15 -0.84 32.42 114.21
CA SER A 15 -1.67 32.61 115.41
C SER A 15 -2.33 33.98 115.60
N PHE A 16 -3.58 33.94 116.07
CA PHE A 16 -4.38 35.07 116.55
C PHE A 16 -3.82 35.67 117.85
N LYS A 17 -3.46 36.96 117.83
CA LYS A 17 -3.37 37.82 119.02
C LYS A 17 -4.27 39.05 118.86
N LYS A 18 -5.05 39.31 119.91
CA LYS A 18 -5.91 40.49 120.14
C LYS A 18 -5.14 41.80 120.04
N LEU A 19 -5.54 42.74 119.19
CA LEU A 19 -5.20 44.17 119.33
C LEU A 19 -6.32 45.08 118.77
N PHE A 20 -7.00 45.76 119.69
CA PHE A 20 -7.51 47.13 119.68
C PHE A 20 -8.34 47.69 118.50
N SER A 21 -9.63 47.88 118.79
CA SER A 21 -10.33 49.17 118.83
C SER A 21 -9.59 50.39 118.26
N LYS A 22 -9.77 50.71 116.97
CA LYS A 22 -9.55 52.07 116.45
C LYS A 22 -10.70 52.47 115.52
N LYS A 23 -11.40 53.54 115.91
CA LYS A 23 -12.40 54.23 115.08
C LYS A 23 -11.73 54.72 113.79
N PRO A 24 -12.39 54.63 112.62
CA PRO A 24 -11.84 55.16 111.38
C PRO A 24 -11.69 56.69 111.47
N PRO A 25 -10.65 57.27 110.83
CA PRO A 25 -10.45 58.72 110.81
C PRO A 25 -11.61 59.39 110.07
N ARG A 26 -12.22 60.41 110.67
CA ARG A 26 -13.14 61.32 109.98
C ARG A 26 -12.29 62.27 109.14
N SER A 27 -12.26 62.08 107.82
CA SER A 27 -11.68 63.06 106.90
C SER A 27 -12.59 64.29 106.79
N SER A 28 -12.00 65.48 106.85
CA SER A 28 -12.66 66.77 107.02
C SER A 28 -13.06 67.47 105.71
N ASN A 29 -13.10 66.75 104.57
CA ASN A 29 -13.47 67.31 103.26
C ASN A 29 -14.32 66.34 102.42
N LEU A 30 -15.43 65.85 102.98
CA LEU A 30 -16.44 65.13 102.22
C LEU A 30 -17.40 66.15 101.60
N ASN A 31 -17.48 66.19 100.26
CA ASN A 31 -18.56 66.88 99.54
C ASN A 31 -19.90 66.56 100.22
N ALA A 32 -20.77 67.56 100.43
CA ALA A 32 -21.97 67.42 101.27
C ALA A 32 -23.03 66.42 100.74
N HIS A 33 -22.77 65.72 99.64
CA HIS A 33 -23.66 64.77 99.00
C HIS A 33 -22.88 63.57 98.42
N CYS A 34 -23.56 62.43 98.29
CA CYS A 34 -23.04 61.25 97.60
C CYS A 34 -22.87 61.52 96.11
N HIS A 35 -21.69 61.25 95.57
CA HIS A 35 -21.41 61.45 94.15
C HIS A 35 -22.23 60.57 93.19
N ILE A 36 -22.77 59.43 93.67
CA ILE A 36 -23.48 58.45 92.84
C ILE A 36 -24.99 58.70 92.84
N CYS A 37 -25.60 58.95 94.01
CA CYS A 37 -27.05 59.15 94.14
C CYS A 37 -27.46 60.55 94.60
N ASN A 38 -26.51 61.48 94.75
CA ASN A 38 -26.72 62.86 95.24
C ASN A 38 -27.38 62.98 96.62
N LEU A 39 -27.45 61.90 97.40
CA LEU A 39 -27.96 61.92 98.77
C LEU A 39 -27.11 62.85 99.67
N GLN A 40 -27.73 63.84 100.30
CA GLN A 40 -27.05 64.77 101.20
C GLN A 40 -26.57 64.05 102.48
N PHE A 41 -25.31 64.27 102.85
CA PHE A 41 -24.75 63.72 104.07
C PHE A 41 -25.23 64.51 105.29
N SER A 42 -25.66 63.79 106.33
CA SER A 42 -26.16 64.36 107.57
C SER A 42 -25.67 63.52 108.76
N SER A 43 -26.02 63.95 109.98
CA SER A 43 -25.71 63.18 111.20
C SER A 43 -26.25 61.74 111.16
N ILE A 44 -27.34 61.52 110.41
CA ILE A 44 -27.99 60.21 110.19
C ILE A 44 -27.33 59.47 109.02
N HIS A 45 -27.09 60.17 107.90
CA HIS A 45 -26.48 59.59 106.70
C HIS A 45 -24.99 59.93 106.61
N LYS A 46 -24.16 59.04 107.18
CA LYS A 46 -22.70 59.18 107.13
C LYS A 46 -22.18 58.98 105.70
N GLY A 47 -21.38 59.93 105.23
CA GLY A 47 -20.59 59.80 104.01
C GLY A 47 -19.27 59.10 104.26
N PHE A 48 -18.78 58.38 103.25
CA PHE A 48 -17.47 57.75 103.22
C PHE A 48 -16.70 58.21 102.00
N GLU A 49 -15.37 58.24 102.07
CA GLU A 49 -14.53 58.69 100.96
C GLU A 49 -14.01 57.48 100.17
N CYS A 50 -14.21 57.48 98.85
CA CYS A 50 -13.66 56.44 97.99
C CYS A 50 -12.12 56.53 97.94
N SER A 51 -11.42 55.43 98.21
CA SER A 51 -9.95 55.38 98.21
C SER A 51 -9.31 55.66 96.85
N VAL A 52 -10.03 55.40 95.74
CA VAL A 52 -9.55 55.55 94.36
C VAL A 52 -9.81 56.95 93.81
N CYS A 53 -11.07 57.41 93.81
CA CYS A 53 -11.44 58.70 93.21
C CYS A 53 -11.57 59.85 94.22
N LYS A 54 -11.42 59.58 95.52
CA LYS A 54 -11.50 60.54 96.64
C LYS A 54 -12.83 61.29 96.75
N LYS A 55 -13.89 60.80 96.10
CA LYS A 55 -15.24 61.38 96.18
C LYS A 55 -16.05 60.77 97.33
N GLY A 56 -16.94 61.57 97.91
CA GLY A 56 -17.86 61.13 98.97
C GLY A 56 -18.98 60.23 98.44
N VAL A 57 -19.24 59.12 99.13
CA VAL A 57 -20.31 58.16 98.81
C VAL A 57 -21.10 57.73 100.05
N CYS A 58 -22.37 57.39 99.88
CA CYS A 58 -23.19 56.84 100.96
C CYS A 58 -22.87 55.37 101.21
N LYS A 59 -23.39 54.80 102.31
CA LYS A 59 -23.19 53.41 102.72
C LYS A 59 -23.66 52.37 101.68
N GLU A 60 -24.59 52.73 100.81
CA GLU A 60 -25.13 51.81 99.79
C GLU A 60 -24.25 51.73 98.55
N HIS A 61 -23.44 52.76 98.28
CA HIS A 61 -22.56 52.84 97.10
C HIS A 61 -21.08 52.71 97.47
N ILE A 62 -20.81 52.04 98.61
CA ILE A 62 -19.47 51.74 99.08
C ILE A 62 -19.32 50.24 99.25
N LEU A 63 -18.36 49.69 98.52
CA LEU A 63 -17.94 48.32 98.70
C LEU A 63 -16.74 48.32 99.65
N VAL A 64 -16.93 47.71 100.83
CA VAL A 64 -15.83 47.42 101.76
C VAL A 64 -15.39 45.98 101.48
N ARG A 65 -14.25 45.82 100.83
CA ARG A 65 -13.71 44.48 100.54
C ARG A 65 -13.21 43.81 101.80
N THR A 66 -13.48 42.52 101.91
CA THR A 66 -13.09 41.68 103.04
C THR A 66 -11.58 41.38 103.07
N ALA A 67 -11.07 41.36 104.32
CA ALA A 67 -9.83 40.77 104.85
C ALA A 67 -8.44 41.31 104.47
N MET A 68 -8.14 41.83 103.27
CA MET A 68 -6.75 42.25 102.96
C MET A 68 -6.52 43.72 102.61
N THR A 69 -7.55 44.45 102.18
CA THR A 69 -7.47 45.90 101.99
C THR A 69 -8.78 46.53 102.46
N LEU A 70 -8.79 47.04 103.69
CA LEU A 70 -9.94 47.70 104.34
C LEU A 70 -10.30 49.06 103.71
N LEU A 71 -9.81 49.35 102.49
CA LEU A 71 -9.99 50.64 101.86
C LEU A 71 -11.35 50.66 101.13
N PRO A 72 -12.23 51.61 101.47
CA PRO A 72 -13.52 51.73 100.81
C PRO A 72 -13.37 52.12 99.34
N ILE A 73 -14.12 51.48 98.44
CA ILE A 73 -14.16 51.80 97.01
C ILE A 73 -15.61 52.05 96.62
N CYS A 74 -15.88 53.09 95.82
CA CYS A 74 -17.22 53.33 95.31
C CYS A 74 -17.56 52.42 94.12
N ASP A 75 -18.85 52.21 93.89
CA ASP A 75 -19.36 51.34 92.82
C ASP A 75 -18.81 51.71 91.44
N ASP A 76 -18.68 52.99 91.11
CA ASP A 76 -18.15 53.44 89.81
C ASP A 76 -16.68 53.03 89.60
N CYS A 77 -15.88 53.14 90.66
CA CYS A 77 -14.48 52.74 90.62
C CYS A 77 -14.35 51.22 90.52
N GLU A 78 -15.19 50.46 91.21
CA GLU A 78 -15.21 49.00 91.13
C GLU A 78 -15.70 48.50 89.77
N ARG A 79 -16.80 49.07 89.24
CA ARG A 79 -17.27 48.79 87.88
C ARG A 79 -16.20 49.10 86.84
N SER A 80 -15.47 50.20 87.00
CA SER A 80 -14.36 50.56 86.12
C SER A 80 -13.18 49.58 86.23
N ARG A 81 -12.88 49.07 87.43
CA ARG A 81 -11.85 48.05 87.66
C ARG A 81 -12.22 46.72 86.99
N ILE A 82 -13.44 46.23 87.21
CA ILE A 82 -13.96 45.01 86.59
C ILE A 82 -13.98 45.15 85.07
N LYS A 83 -14.45 46.28 84.52
CA LYS A 83 -14.42 46.53 83.06
C LYS A 83 -13.00 46.47 82.50
N LYS A 84 -11.99 46.99 83.22
CA LYS A 84 -10.58 46.93 82.81
C LYS A 84 -10.02 45.50 82.89
N GLU A 85 -10.40 44.72 83.89
CA GLU A 85 -10.01 43.30 84.03
C GLU A 85 -10.60 42.48 82.88
N ILE A 86 -11.92 42.61 82.63
CA ILE A 86 -12.61 41.96 81.51
C ILE A 86 -11.98 42.38 80.17
N ALA A 87 -11.72 43.67 79.96
CA ALA A 87 -11.08 44.14 78.73
C ALA A 87 -9.65 43.58 78.58
N ARG A 88 -8.89 43.44 79.66
CA ARG A 88 -7.53 42.87 79.64
C ARG A 88 -7.54 41.39 79.27
N GLU A 89 -8.53 40.64 79.72
CA GLU A 89 -8.67 39.20 79.42
C GLU A 89 -9.25 38.95 78.03
N LEU A 90 -10.29 39.70 77.65
CA LEU A 90 -11.01 39.48 76.39
C LEU A 90 -10.37 40.14 75.18
N ALA A 91 -9.69 41.29 75.32
CA ALA A 91 -9.11 41.98 74.16
C ALA A 91 -8.03 41.16 73.41
N PRO A 92 -7.11 40.43 74.09
CA PRO A 92 -6.17 39.54 73.42
C PRO A 92 -6.86 38.40 72.69
N GLN A 93 -7.88 37.78 73.31
CA GLN A 93 -8.65 36.69 72.69
C GLN A 93 -9.41 37.17 71.46
N TYR A 94 -10.08 38.32 71.55
CA TYR A 94 -10.77 38.94 70.43
C TYR A 94 -9.79 39.27 69.29
N LYS A 95 -8.61 39.81 69.62
CA LYS A 95 -7.58 40.12 68.62
C LYS A 95 -7.06 38.85 67.94
N SER A 96 -6.86 37.76 68.69
CA SER A 96 -6.45 36.46 68.15
C SER A 96 -7.52 35.90 67.21
N LEU A 97 -8.76 35.78 67.68
CA LEU A 97 -9.89 35.28 66.89
C LEU A 97 -10.11 36.11 65.62
N LYS A 98 -9.95 37.43 65.69
CA LYS A 98 -10.03 38.31 64.52
C LYS A 98 -8.87 38.05 63.55
N GLY A 99 -7.68 37.78 64.06
CA GLY A 99 -6.52 37.35 63.28
C GLY A 99 -6.78 36.05 62.54
N ASP A 100 -7.24 35.04 63.26
CA ASP A 100 -7.56 33.71 62.72
C ASP A 100 -8.66 33.79 61.66
N MET A 101 -9.73 34.56 61.93
CA MET A 101 -10.81 34.79 60.97
C MET A 101 -10.28 35.43 59.68
N ASN A 102 -9.45 36.47 59.79
CA ASN A 102 -8.86 37.12 58.62
C ASN A 102 -7.93 36.18 57.84
N TRP A 103 -7.17 35.33 58.53
CA TRP A 103 -6.32 34.33 57.88
C TRP A 103 -7.17 33.29 57.13
N MET A 104 -8.22 32.75 57.78
CA MET A 104 -9.15 31.80 57.16
C MET A 104 -9.85 32.40 55.94
N LEU A 105 -10.24 33.68 55.97
CA LEU A 105 -10.83 34.36 54.82
C LEU A 105 -9.85 34.48 53.66
N LYS A 106 -8.58 34.79 53.93
CA LYS A 106 -7.54 34.83 52.90
C LYS A 106 -7.27 33.46 52.31
N GLU A 107 -7.17 32.42 53.15
CA GLU A 107 -6.93 31.06 52.67
C GLU A 107 -8.11 30.53 51.86
N LYS A 108 -9.36 30.85 52.28
CA LYS A 108 -10.56 30.53 51.50
C LYS A 108 -10.53 31.14 50.10
N GLU A 109 -10.16 32.42 49.98
CA GLU A 109 -10.12 33.07 48.66
C GLU A 109 -9.00 32.49 47.79
N LYS A 110 -7.84 32.19 48.39
CA LYS A 110 -6.75 31.50 47.71
C LYS A 110 -7.19 30.13 47.17
N ILE A 111 -7.78 29.28 48.02
CA ILE A 111 -8.31 27.97 47.61
C ILE A 111 -9.35 28.13 46.49
N LYS A 112 -10.23 29.11 46.58
CA LYS A 112 -11.23 29.38 45.54
C LYS A 112 -10.56 29.73 44.20
N THR A 113 -9.53 30.58 44.19
CA THR A 113 -8.79 30.89 42.96
C THR A 113 -8.08 29.66 42.38
N GLU A 114 -7.49 28.81 43.23
CA GLU A 114 -6.86 27.56 42.80
C GLU A 114 -7.88 26.59 42.19
N ILE A 115 -9.06 26.47 42.80
CA ILE A 115 -10.16 25.63 42.30
C ILE A 115 -10.62 26.14 40.93
N THR A 116 -10.87 27.43 40.78
CA THR A 116 -11.26 28.02 39.49
C THR A 116 -10.20 27.76 38.42
N GLY A 117 -8.92 27.98 38.73
CA GLY A 117 -7.83 27.69 37.79
C GLY A 117 -7.75 26.21 37.39
N LYS A 118 -7.97 25.30 38.33
CA LYS A 118 -8.02 23.85 38.03
C LYS A 118 -9.21 23.49 37.14
N TYR A 119 -10.39 24.06 37.38
CA TYR A 119 -11.57 23.82 36.53
C TYR A 119 -11.36 24.32 35.09
N GLU A 120 -10.72 25.47 34.89
CA GLU A 120 -10.37 25.97 33.55
C GLU A 120 -9.40 25.04 32.82
N ILE A 121 -8.41 24.49 33.52
CA ILE A 121 -7.47 23.51 32.96
C ILE A 121 -8.21 22.22 32.58
N ILE A 122 -9.06 21.69 33.47
CA ILE A 122 -9.85 20.48 33.20
C ILE A 122 -10.72 20.70 31.96
N SER A 123 -11.46 21.80 31.90
CA SER A 123 -12.33 22.13 30.75
C SER A 123 -11.54 22.20 29.44
N ARG A 124 -10.35 22.81 29.46
CA ARG A 124 -9.46 22.87 28.28
C ARG A 124 -9.01 21.48 27.85
N LEU A 125 -8.61 20.63 28.79
CA LEU A 125 -8.17 19.26 28.52
C LEU A 125 -9.31 18.40 27.97
N GLU A 126 -10.53 18.54 28.49
CA GLU A 126 -11.72 17.84 27.98
C GLU A 126 -12.03 18.23 26.54
N ILE A 127 -11.93 19.51 26.20
CA ILE A 127 -12.11 19.99 24.81
C ILE A 127 -11.01 19.44 23.91
N GLN A 128 -9.75 19.46 24.34
CA GLN A 128 -8.64 18.89 23.59
C GLN A 128 -8.82 17.39 23.36
N MET A 129 -9.25 16.64 24.38
CA MET A 129 -9.53 15.21 24.29
C MET A 129 -10.60 14.93 23.24
N LYS A 130 -11.75 15.62 23.29
CA LYS A 130 -12.84 15.46 22.30
C LYS A 130 -12.40 15.80 20.87
N ASN A 131 -11.60 16.85 20.71
CA ASN A 131 -11.06 17.23 19.40
C ASN A 131 -10.09 16.16 18.86
N ASN A 132 -9.26 15.61 19.73
CA ASN A 132 -8.33 14.54 19.38
C ASN A 132 -9.09 13.25 19.02
N GLU A 133 -10.08 12.84 19.80
CA GLU A 133 -10.95 11.69 19.50
C GLU A 133 -11.58 11.82 18.12
N LYS A 134 -12.18 12.97 17.82
CA LYS A 134 -12.77 13.24 16.50
C LYS A 134 -11.72 13.18 15.37
N THR A 135 -10.55 13.77 15.60
CA THR A 135 -9.46 13.77 14.61
C THR A 135 -8.94 12.36 14.36
N TYR A 136 -8.77 11.55 15.40
CA TYR A 136 -8.30 10.17 15.26
C TYR A 136 -9.36 9.28 14.63
N ALA A 137 -10.64 9.44 14.97
CA ALA A 137 -11.73 8.72 14.31
C ALA A 137 -11.77 8.99 12.80
N GLN A 138 -11.64 10.25 12.39
CA GLN A 138 -11.57 10.62 10.97
C GLN A 138 -10.32 10.05 10.28
N ARG A 139 -9.18 10.01 10.96
CA ARG A 139 -7.96 9.38 10.43
C ARG A 139 -8.11 7.88 10.25
N LEU A 140 -8.74 7.20 11.22
CA LEU A 140 -9.02 5.77 11.14
C LEU A 140 -9.93 5.46 9.95
N GLU A 141 -11.04 6.18 9.79
CA GLU A 141 -11.95 6.00 8.65
C GLU A 141 -11.23 6.22 7.31
N ASN A 142 -10.34 7.22 7.22
CA ASN A 142 -9.54 7.46 6.03
C ASN A 142 -8.53 6.35 5.76
N PHE A 143 -7.94 5.75 6.79
CA PHE A 143 -7.03 4.61 6.62
C PHE A 143 -7.77 3.34 6.20
N GLU A 144 -8.96 3.09 6.78
CA GLU A 144 -9.81 1.97 6.39
C GLU A 144 -10.20 2.06 4.91
N LYS A 145 -10.63 3.25 4.44
CA LYS A 145 -10.91 3.48 3.01
C LYS A 145 -9.69 3.22 2.13
N LYS A 146 -8.50 3.69 2.52
CA LYS A 146 -7.26 3.45 1.75
C LYS A 146 -6.89 1.97 1.69
N ILE A 147 -7.10 1.23 2.77
CA ILE A 147 -6.87 -0.21 2.80
C ILE A 147 -7.83 -0.91 1.85
N GLU A 148 -9.10 -0.51 1.83
CA GLU A 148 -10.10 -1.06 0.92
C GLU A 148 -9.76 -0.77 -0.54
N GLU A 149 -9.39 0.48 -0.87
CA GLU A 149 -8.92 0.86 -2.21
C GLU A 149 -7.69 0.06 -2.67
N GLU A 150 -6.71 -0.15 -1.79
CA GLU A 150 -5.52 -0.97 -2.13
C GLU A 150 -5.86 -2.45 -2.30
N ASN A 151 -6.78 -3.00 -1.49
CA ASN A 151 -7.25 -4.38 -1.68
C ASN A 151 -7.98 -4.55 -3.02
N GLU A 152 -8.77 -3.57 -3.46
CA GLU A 152 -9.39 -3.59 -4.79
C GLU A 152 -8.37 -3.49 -5.92
N ARG A 153 -7.34 -2.65 -5.76
CA ARG A 153 -6.21 -2.57 -6.70
C ARG A 153 -5.47 -3.89 -6.77
N GLU A 154 -5.18 -4.52 -5.63
CA GLU A 154 -4.51 -5.81 -5.58
C GLU A 154 -5.29 -6.87 -6.36
N LYS A 155 -6.61 -7.00 -6.12
CA LYS A 155 -7.48 -7.92 -6.87
C LYS A 155 -7.43 -7.66 -8.37
N THR A 156 -7.46 -6.39 -8.77
CA THR A 156 -7.37 -6.00 -10.19
C THR A 156 -6.03 -6.41 -10.79
N VAL A 157 -4.93 -6.16 -10.10
CA VAL A 157 -3.58 -6.56 -10.54
C VAL A 157 -3.45 -8.08 -10.60
N GLN A 158 -3.98 -8.82 -9.63
CA GLN A 158 -3.99 -10.28 -9.65
C GLN A 158 -4.75 -10.83 -10.87
N ASN A 159 -5.91 -10.24 -11.20
CA ASN A 159 -6.65 -10.62 -12.42
C ASN A 159 -5.84 -10.36 -13.70
N VAL A 160 -5.13 -9.23 -13.77
CA VAL A 160 -4.25 -8.91 -14.92
C VAL A 160 -3.10 -9.91 -15.01
N ILE A 161 -2.46 -10.23 -13.88
CA ILE A 161 -1.37 -11.24 -13.84
C ILE A 161 -1.88 -12.58 -14.36
N GLU A 162 -3.06 -13.02 -13.92
CA GLU A 162 -3.62 -14.29 -14.35
C GLU A 162 -3.97 -14.29 -15.84
N SER A 163 -4.53 -13.19 -16.36
CA SER A 163 -4.76 -13.01 -17.79
C SER A 163 -3.45 -13.07 -18.61
N LEU A 164 -2.38 -12.44 -18.13
CA LEU A 164 -1.07 -12.47 -18.79
C LEU A 164 -0.44 -13.86 -18.77
N LYS A 165 -0.59 -14.64 -17.68
CA LYS A 165 -0.13 -16.03 -17.63
C LYS A 165 -0.84 -16.90 -18.66
N ASN A 166 -2.17 -16.72 -18.80
CA ASN A 166 -2.95 -17.45 -19.79
C ASN A 166 -2.50 -17.10 -21.21
N ALA A 167 -2.34 -15.80 -21.51
CA ALA A 167 -1.85 -15.33 -22.81
C ALA A 167 -0.44 -15.85 -23.12
N LEU A 168 0.46 -15.89 -22.12
CA LEU A 168 1.79 -16.46 -22.28
C LEU A 168 1.73 -17.95 -22.63
N THR A 169 0.88 -18.70 -21.92
CA THR A 169 0.70 -20.13 -22.14
C THR A 169 0.14 -20.42 -23.54
N GLU A 170 -0.85 -19.64 -23.98
CA GLU A 170 -1.39 -19.71 -25.34
C GLU A 170 -0.33 -19.40 -26.40
N SER A 171 0.48 -18.36 -26.17
CA SER A 171 1.57 -17.99 -27.07
C SER A 171 2.62 -19.10 -27.19
N GLN A 172 3.01 -19.71 -26.06
CA GLN A 172 3.97 -20.83 -26.04
C GLN A 172 3.43 -22.04 -26.81
N ASN A 173 2.15 -22.39 -26.60
CA ASN A 173 1.50 -23.47 -27.33
C ASN A 173 1.43 -23.18 -28.84
N SER A 174 1.14 -21.93 -29.23
CA SER A 174 1.11 -21.50 -30.63
C SER A 174 2.49 -21.59 -31.28
N GLU A 175 3.53 -21.13 -30.57
CA GLU A 175 4.92 -21.20 -31.02
C GLU A 175 5.35 -22.65 -31.22
N GLU A 176 5.04 -23.53 -30.27
CA GLU A 176 5.36 -24.96 -30.38
C GLU A 176 4.66 -25.61 -31.58
N GLN A 177 3.37 -25.31 -31.80
CA GLN A 177 2.65 -25.79 -32.98
C GLN A 177 3.26 -25.28 -34.29
N MET A 178 3.67 -24.01 -34.35
CA MET A 178 4.33 -23.44 -35.52
C MET A 178 5.69 -24.07 -35.76
N LYS A 179 6.46 -24.33 -34.70
CA LYS A 179 7.74 -25.05 -34.79
C LYS A 179 7.55 -26.44 -35.38
N ARG A 180 6.60 -27.22 -34.88
CA ARG A 180 6.27 -28.56 -35.43
C ARG A 180 5.84 -28.48 -36.90
N LYS A 181 5.01 -27.52 -37.27
CA LYS A 181 4.61 -27.31 -38.68
C LYS A 181 5.81 -26.97 -39.57
N ASN A 182 6.74 -26.15 -39.07
CA ASN A 182 7.94 -25.81 -39.81
C ASN A 182 8.89 -27.01 -39.96
N GLU A 183 9.01 -27.86 -38.94
CA GLU A 183 9.78 -29.10 -39.00
C GLU A 183 9.22 -30.06 -40.08
N ILE A 184 7.89 -30.23 -40.12
CA ILE A 184 7.23 -31.04 -41.16
C ILE A 184 7.52 -30.47 -42.55
N LYS A 185 7.31 -29.17 -42.75
CA LYS A 185 7.58 -28.51 -44.04
C LYS A 185 9.05 -28.59 -44.45
N ALA A 186 9.97 -28.49 -43.50
CA ALA A 186 11.39 -28.63 -43.78
C ALA A 186 11.72 -30.04 -44.30
N GLU A 187 11.06 -31.07 -43.76
CA GLU A 187 11.21 -32.44 -44.24
C GLU A 187 10.57 -32.63 -45.63
N GLU A 188 9.38 -32.08 -45.86
CA GLU A 188 8.73 -32.06 -47.19
C GLU A 188 9.60 -31.40 -48.26
N ILE A 189 10.28 -30.29 -47.90
CA ILE A 189 11.23 -29.63 -48.80
C ILE A 189 12.40 -30.54 -49.13
N LYS A 190 12.96 -31.27 -48.15
CA LYS A 190 14.05 -32.23 -48.42
C LYS A 190 13.59 -33.34 -49.36
N THR A 191 12.40 -33.90 -49.15
CA THR A 191 11.86 -34.94 -50.04
C THR A 191 11.70 -34.42 -51.46
N HIS A 192 11.16 -33.21 -51.63
CA HIS A 192 11.03 -32.60 -52.96
C HIS A 192 12.39 -32.29 -53.62
N ILE A 193 13.41 -31.92 -52.84
CA ILE A 193 14.77 -31.73 -53.37
C ILE A 193 15.32 -33.05 -53.92
N GLU A 194 15.12 -34.17 -53.22
CA GLU A 194 15.57 -35.48 -53.69
C GLU A 194 14.80 -35.92 -54.94
N GLU A 195 13.47 -35.75 -54.96
CA GLU A 195 12.63 -36.03 -56.15
C GLU A 195 13.09 -35.22 -57.38
N ILE A 196 13.39 -33.93 -57.19
CA ILE A 196 13.91 -33.07 -58.28
C ILE A 196 15.25 -33.61 -58.79
N LYS A 197 16.11 -34.09 -57.90
CA LYS A 197 17.41 -34.65 -58.27
C LYS A 197 17.24 -35.95 -59.07
N GLU A 198 16.37 -36.86 -58.63
CA GLU A 198 16.04 -38.09 -59.36
C GLU A 198 15.44 -37.81 -60.74
N MET A 199 14.57 -36.80 -60.84
CA MET A 199 14.01 -36.36 -62.13
C MET A 199 15.09 -35.82 -63.07
N LYS A 200 16.04 -35.01 -62.57
CA LYS A 200 17.17 -34.51 -63.37
C LYS A 200 18.08 -35.63 -63.86
N GLU A 201 18.38 -36.61 -63.03
CA GLU A 201 19.19 -37.77 -63.42
C GLU A 201 18.47 -38.62 -64.50
N SER A 202 17.15 -38.78 -64.36
CA SER A 202 16.29 -39.42 -65.36
C SER A 202 16.26 -38.63 -66.67
N GLU A 203 16.12 -37.31 -66.62
CA GLU A 203 16.17 -36.41 -67.78
C GLU A 203 17.49 -36.54 -68.54
N GLU A 204 18.62 -36.49 -67.84
CA GLU A 204 19.95 -36.66 -68.44
C GLU A 204 20.09 -38.03 -69.13
N LYS A 205 19.60 -39.11 -68.50
CA LYS A 205 19.58 -40.45 -69.12
C LYS A 205 18.74 -40.47 -70.40
N PHE A 206 17.56 -39.85 -70.40
CA PHE A 206 16.71 -39.79 -71.58
C PHE A 206 17.34 -38.96 -72.70
N LEU A 207 17.98 -37.83 -72.38
CA LEU A 207 18.71 -37.03 -73.36
C LEU A 207 19.87 -37.82 -73.98
N ASN A 208 20.64 -38.54 -73.17
CA ASN A 208 21.70 -39.42 -73.66
C ASN A 208 21.15 -40.53 -74.58
N ASN A 209 20.04 -41.17 -74.22
CA ASN A 209 19.38 -42.17 -75.05
C ASN A 209 18.89 -41.58 -76.38
N ILE A 210 18.32 -40.38 -76.36
CA ILE A 210 17.89 -39.66 -77.57
C ILE A 210 19.09 -39.39 -78.48
N ASP A 211 20.21 -38.92 -77.92
CA ASP A 211 21.43 -38.66 -78.68
C ASP A 211 22.04 -39.94 -79.28
N GLU A 212 22.02 -41.05 -78.54
CA GLU A 212 22.46 -42.35 -79.05
C GLU A 212 21.58 -42.83 -80.21
N ILE A 213 20.25 -42.75 -80.05
CA ILE A 213 19.29 -43.08 -81.11
C ILE A 213 19.52 -42.18 -82.33
N ASN A 214 19.72 -40.87 -82.13
CA ASN A 214 20.00 -39.93 -83.22
C ASN A 214 21.31 -40.24 -83.95
N LYS A 215 22.38 -40.62 -83.23
CA LYS A 215 23.64 -41.08 -83.84
C LYS A 215 23.43 -42.34 -84.67
N ASN A 216 22.68 -43.31 -84.13
CA ASN A 216 22.35 -44.54 -84.84
C ASN A 216 21.51 -44.26 -86.10
N LEU A 217 20.56 -43.34 -86.02
CA LEU A 217 19.74 -42.90 -87.16
C LEU A 217 20.58 -42.18 -88.23
N ARG A 218 21.57 -41.36 -87.87
CA ARG A 218 22.47 -40.70 -88.85
C ARG A 218 23.31 -41.68 -89.64
N ASN A 219 23.69 -42.80 -89.04
CA ASN A 219 24.51 -43.84 -89.67
C ASN A 219 23.67 -44.89 -90.42
N THR A 220 22.34 -44.71 -90.48
CA THR A 220 21.44 -45.64 -91.16
C THR A 220 20.70 -44.93 -92.28
N ILE A 221 20.61 -45.59 -93.44
CA ILE A 221 19.81 -45.11 -94.55
C ILE A 221 18.46 -45.83 -94.46
N PRO A 222 17.33 -45.11 -94.36
CA PRO A 222 16.01 -45.73 -94.38
C PRO A 222 15.88 -46.61 -95.62
N ALA A 223 15.44 -47.85 -95.44
CA ALA A 223 15.32 -48.83 -96.52
C ALA A 223 14.54 -48.26 -97.71
N THR A 224 13.48 -47.51 -97.43
CA THR A 224 12.63 -46.83 -98.40
C THR A 224 13.38 -45.83 -99.31
N LYS A 225 14.47 -45.20 -98.85
CA LYS A 225 15.29 -44.26 -99.63
C LYS A 225 16.37 -44.95 -100.47
N ILE A 226 16.68 -46.22 -100.21
CA ILE A 226 17.73 -46.95 -100.94
C ILE A 226 17.36 -47.07 -102.44
N LYS A 227 16.08 -47.30 -102.76
CA LYS A 227 15.60 -47.41 -104.16
C LYS A 227 15.79 -46.14 -104.97
N SER A 228 15.72 -44.96 -104.34
CA SER A 228 15.90 -43.67 -105.02
C SER A 228 17.36 -43.29 -105.26
N ILE A 229 18.30 -43.92 -104.55
CA ILE A 229 19.73 -43.54 -104.59
C ILE A 229 20.56 -44.58 -105.35
N ALA A 230 20.23 -45.86 -105.24
CA ALA A 230 20.93 -46.93 -105.94
C ALA A 230 20.42 -47.11 -107.38
N CYS A 231 21.33 -47.40 -108.33
CA CYS A 231 20.92 -47.81 -109.66
C CYS A 231 20.20 -49.17 -109.62
N SER A 232 19.39 -49.49 -110.63
CA SER A 232 18.56 -50.71 -110.65
C SER A 232 19.32 -52.01 -110.36
N LYS A 233 20.54 -52.15 -110.91
CA LYS A 233 21.39 -53.33 -110.68
C LYS A 233 21.94 -53.40 -109.25
N CYS A 234 22.41 -52.27 -108.71
CA CYS A 234 22.92 -52.20 -107.33
C CYS A 234 21.77 -52.35 -106.32
N TYR A 235 20.58 -51.84 -106.63
CA TYR A 235 19.40 -52.01 -105.80
C TYR A 235 18.99 -53.48 -105.71
N GLU A 236 18.94 -54.23 -106.82
CA GLU A 236 18.62 -55.66 -106.80
C GLU A 236 19.68 -56.50 -106.08
N ALA A 237 20.96 -56.17 -106.23
CA ALA A 237 22.03 -56.82 -105.47
C ALA A 237 21.92 -56.55 -103.95
N LEU A 238 21.66 -55.30 -103.54
CA LEU A 238 21.42 -54.94 -102.13
C LEU A 238 20.15 -55.60 -101.60
N LYS A 239 19.11 -55.69 -102.42
CA LYS A 239 17.82 -56.31 -102.10
C LYS A 239 17.99 -57.78 -101.71
N GLU A 240 18.75 -58.55 -102.48
CA GLU A 240 18.98 -59.96 -102.14
C GLU A 240 20.03 -60.14 -101.05
N THR A 241 21.06 -59.30 -100.98
CA THR A 241 22.09 -59.38 -99.92
C THR A 241 21.51 -59.09 -98.53
N PHE A 242 20.55 -58.17 -98.43
CA PHE A 242 19.95 -57.74 -97.15
C PHE A 242 18.48 -58.12 -97.02
N LYS A 243 18.03 -59.15 -97.73
CA LYS A 243 16.62 -59.56 -97.86
C LYS A 243 15.89 -59.68 -96.53
N GLU A 244 16.46 -60.41 -95.59
CA GLU A 244 15.85 -60.61 -94.25
C GLU A 244 15.75 -59.29 -93.47
N LYS A 245 16.83 -58.50 -93.44
CA LYS A 245 16.85 -57.20 -92.75
C LYS A 245 15.87 -56.18 -93.38
N TYR A 246 15.69 -56.23 -94.70
CA TYR A 246 14.76 -55.35 -95.41
C TYR A 246 13.31 -55.73 -95.12
N MET A 247 13.02 -57.04 -95.01
CA MET A 247 11.70 -57.56 -94.65
C MET A 247 11.36 -57.25 -93.18
N ASP A 248 12.32 -57.39 -92.27
CA ASP A 248 12.13 -57.03 -90.86
C ASP A 248 11.94 -55.52 -90.68
N ALA A 249 12.70 -54.69 -91.39
CA ALA A 249 12.53 -53.24 -91.37
C ALA A 249 11.15 -52.80 -91.88
N LEU A 250 10.67 -53.37 -93.00
CA LEU A 250 9.34 -53.07 -93.53
C LEU A 250 8.19 -53.56 -92.63
N ARG A 251 8.41 -54.66 -91.89
CA ARG A 251 7.46 -55.16 -90.88
C ARG A 251 7.40 -54.22 -89.67
N ASN A 252 8.56 -53.78 -89.18
CA ASN A 252 8.66 -52.85 -88.03
C ASN A 252 8.16 -51.43 -88.38
N GLU A 253 8.26 -51.01 -89.64
CA GLU A 253 7.69 -49.75 -90.14
C GLU A 253 6.17 -49.81 -90.41
N GLY A 254 5.52 -50.98 -90.23
CA GLY A 254 4.09 -51.16 -90.48
C GLY A 254 3.68 -51.04 -91.96
N ARG A 255 4.60 -51.25 -92.91
CA ARG A 255 4.38 -51.04 -94.35
C ARG A 255 4.16 -52.36 -95.10
N GLU A 256 3.09 -53.07 -94.74
CA GLU A 256 2.75 -54.40 -95.27
C GLU A 256 2.58 -54.44 -96.80
N SER A 257 2.11 -53.35 -97.40
CA SER A 257 1.93 -53.22 -98.86
C SER A 257 3.26 -53.27 -99.65
N LEU A 258 4.34 -52.74 -99.06
CA LEU A 258 5.68 -52.81 -99.66
C LEU A 258 6.31 -54.19 -99.47
N LEU A 259 5.99 -54.86 -98.38
CA LEU A 259 6.41 -56.24 -98.08
C LEU A 259 5.87 -57.22 -99.14
N ALA A 260 4.59 -57.09 -99.50
CA ALA A 260 3.95 -57.91 -100.52
C ALA A 260 4.59 -57.71 -101.91
N SER A 261 4.89 -56.46 -102.29
CA SER A 261 5.59 -56.13 -103.54
C SER A 261 7.03 -56.67 -103.59
N PHE A 262 7.67 -56.82 -102.43
CA PHE A 262 9.03 -57.34 -102.31
C PHE A 262 9.10 -58.84 -102.62
N ILE A 263 8.11 -59.61 -102.13
CA ILE A 263 7.96 -61.06 -102.33
C ILE A 263 7.48 -61.40 -103.76
N LEU A 264 6.59 -60.60 -104.35
CA LEU A 264 5.84 -60.97 -105.57
C LEU A 264 6.56 -60.77 -106.92
N LYS A 265 7.85 -60.41 -106.97
CA LYS A 265 8.58 -60.27 -108.26
C LYS A 265 9.09 -61.58 -108.89
N ALA A 266 8.78 -62.74 -108.31
CA ALA A 266 9.19 -64.06 -108.85
C ALA A 266 8.14 -64.75 -109.74
N SER A 267 7.01 -64.13 -110.07
CA SER A 267 5.96 -64.78 -110.87
C SER A 267 5.14 -63.79 -111.69
N VAL A 268 5.67 -63.35 -112.84
CA VAL A 268 4.82 -62.86 -113.95
C VAL A 268 5.32 -63.51 -115.23
N LYS A 269 4.58 -64.54 -115.68
CA LYS A 269 4.65 -65.04 -117.07
C LYS A 269 4.13 -63.96 -118.03
N PRO A 270 4.65 -63.87 -119.26
CA PRO A 270 4.29 -62.83 -120.20
C PRO A 270 2.88 -63.11 -120.75
N THR A 271 1.99 -62.11 -120.69
CA THR A 271 0.78 -62.08 -121.50
C THR A 271 0.87 -60.95 -122.52
N GLU A 272 0.58 -61.32 -123.75
CA GLU A 272 0.68 -60.53 -124.96
C GLU A 272 -0.30 -59.34 -124.94
N GLY A 273 0.15 -58.22 -125.51
CA GLY A 273 -0.72 -57.29 -126.21
C GLY A 273 -1.10 -56.00 -125.49
N THR A 274 -0.24 -54.98 -125.53
CA THR A 274 -0.63 -53.67 -126.09
C THR A 274 0.60 -52.83 -126.46
N LYS A 275 0.42 -52.03 -127.52
CA LYS A 275 1.46 -51.45 -128.37
C LYS A 275 2.09 -50.17 -127.78
N ARG A 276 3.41 -50.06 -128.00
CA ARG A 276 4.22 -48.87 -128.36
C ARG A 276 3.99 -47.54 -127.61
N ALA A 277 5.07 -47.05 -126.99
CA ALA A 277 5.77 -45.88 -127.50
C ALA A 277 7.28 -46.04 -127.24
N ARG A 278 8.04 -46.05 -128.34
CA ARG A 278 9.50 -46.14 -128.42
C ARG A 278 9.99 -44.73 -128.71
N ILE A 279 10.83 -44.17 -127.85
CA ILE A 279 11.82 -43.17 -128.26
C ILE A 279 13.18 -43.70 -127.78
N GLU A 280 13.91 -44.24 -128.75
CA GLU A 280 15.37 -44.35 -128.80
C GLU A 280 15.96 -42.94 -128.62
N SER A 281 17.14 -42.65 -128.08
CA SER A 281 18.46 -43.25 -128.19
C SER A 281 19.37 -42.34 -127.31
N ILE A 282 20.21 -42.91 -126.43
CA ILE A 282 21.67 -43.02 -126.58
C ILE A 282 22.39 -41.69 -126.87
N THR A 283 23.13 -41.20 -125.88
CA THR A 283 24.60 -40.94 -125.88
C THR A 283 25.02 -40.86 -124.40
N ARG A 284 25.63 -41.86 -123.74
CA ARG A 284 27.01 -42.37 -123.86
C ARG A 284 28.05 -41.28 -124.08
N GLU A 285 28.61 -40.82 -122.95
CA GLU A 285 29.98 -40.33 -122.68
C GLU A 285 29.82 -39.48 -121.41
N THR A 286 30.10 -39.95 -120.19
CA THR A 286 31.44 -40.19 -119.66
C THR A 286 31.37 -41.15 -118.47
N CYS A 287 31.88 -42.37 -118.65
CA CYS A 287 32.18 -43.28 -117.54
C CYS A 287 33.68 -43.56 -117.57
N LYS A 288 34.43 -42.67 -116.91
CA LYS A 288 35.80 -42.88 -116.46
C LYS A 288 35.94 -42.17 -115.12
N GLN A 289 35.54 -42.87 -114.05
CA GLN A 289 36.09 -42.81 -112.70
C GLN A 289 35.09 -43.48 -111.74
N CYS A 290 35.04 -44.81 -111.79
CA CYS A 290 34.87 -45.58 -110.57
C CYS A 290 36.28 -45.93 -110.11
N LEU A 291 36.71 -45.42 -108.95
CA LEU A 291 37.62 -46.06 -107.99
C LEU A 291 38.11 -44.98 -107.00
N LEU A 292 37.77 -45.17 -105.72
CA LEU A 292 38.08 -44.35 -104.53
C LEU A 292 37.07 -43.25 -104.20
N MET A 293 35.96 -43.63 -103.55
CA MET A 293 35.71 -43.36 -102.13
C MET A 293 34.48 -44.15 -101.66
#